data_AF-W2YFQ7-F1
#
_entry.id   AF-W2YFQ7-F1
#
_cell.length_a   1.000
_cell.length_b   1.000
_cell.length_c   1.000
_cell.angle_alpha   90.00
_cell.angle_beta   90.00
_cell.angle_gamma   90.00
#
_symmetry.space_group_name_H-M   'P 1'
#
loop_
_entity.id
_entity.type
_entity.pdbx_description
1 polymer ?
#
loop_
_entity_poly.entity_id
_entity_poly.type
_entity_poly.pdbx_seq_one_letter_code
_entity_poly.pdbx_strand_id
1 'polypeptide(L)'
;MANGVENSLRLISSTAAIEALQSQRPVAPGTLRTFMNDVGDKISNMQAEFTRSRAYSYGEPKKRVGVMPDFSRILCDLLLEADDSALVNEFFTKVCSNARAKDNLVPTIIALVRKYQWSDISQAVLSSLEEKTEATSYSFGRMTEVGDASLVVKLQILDGLDDGTALGSLWKWVIRSADKSTFDTLAEKFQQLEPSQLRLVVEAISEHVGGIDSSDEKFEVLTSIAAVRMTWLKSQVQGHTVKPFSWEMPNAVFPDNARIQAFLRGHEMPMTTTGVRVFSGLPAARKYANSAQQTNCSFKMEPGGRGKDAYVTITKTRTWYNKQHGDAELYKDELKLLTDRFGDVTSPPLNVLALDHETIEAKVGLASR
;
A
#
# COMPACT_ATOMS: atom_id res chain seq x y z
N MET A 1 -7.82 39.99 6.00
CA MET A 1 -7.66 38.76 6.80
C MET A 1 -6.75 37.75 6.10
N ALA A 2 -6.92 37.50 4.79
CA ALA A 2 -5.90 36.83 3.96
C ALA A 2 -4.49 37.46 4.10
N ASN A 3 -4.42 38.80 4.22
CA ASN A 3 -3.18 39.55 4.37
C ASN A 3 -2.33 39.17 5.61
N GLY A 4 -2.91 38.63 6.69
CA GLY A 4 -2.16 38.25 7.90
C GLY A 4 -1.38 36.94 7.72
N VAL A 5 -1.97 35.99 7.00
CA VAL A 5 -1.36 34.70 6.65
C VAL A 5 -0.32 34.91 5.54
N GLU A 6 -0.66 35.71 4.53
CA GLU A 6 0.23 36.08 3.41
C GLU A 6 1.48 36.84 3.91
N ASN A 7 1.31 37.77 4.85
CA ASN A 7 2.44 38.47 5.49
C ASN A 7 3.30 37.55 6.35
N SER A 8 2.72 36.61 7.08
CA SER A 8 3.47 35.64 7.92
C SER A 8 4.30 34.66 7.07
N LEU A 9 3.76 34.23 5.93
CA LEU A 9 4.44 33.42 4.92
C LEU A 9 5.60 34.16 4.26
N ARG A 10 5.42 35.45 3.97
CA ARG A 10 6.45 36.32 3.39
C ARG A 10 7.54 36.75 4.37
N LEU A 11 7.22 36.96 5.66
CA LEU A 11 8.08 37.69 6.60
C LEU A 11 8.66 36.85 7.76
N ILE A 12 8.10 35.69 8.11
CA ILE A 12 8.48 34.96 9.34
C ILE A 12 8.90 33.51 9.06
N SER A 13 7.96 32.59 8.92
CA SER A 13 8.21 31.17 8.63
C SER A 13 6.89 30.47 8.26
N SER A 14 6.96 29.39 7.49
CA SER A 14 5.76 28.61 7.13
C SER A 14 5.08 28.00 8.38
N THR A 15 5.84 27.77 9.46
CA THR A 15 5.36 27.26 10.75
C THR A 15 4.47 28.26 11.48
N ALA A 16 4.89 29.53 11.61
CA ALA A 16 4.06 30.54 12.27
C ALA A 16 2.75 30.80 11.49
N ALA A 17 2.81 30.75 10.16
CA ALA A 17 1.64 30.96 9.31
C ALA A 17 0.61 29.82 9.42
N ILE A 18 1.06 28.56 9.58
CA ILE A 18 0.13 27.43 9.75
C ILE A 18 -0.46 27.35 11.15
N GLU A 19 0.27 27.75 12.19
CA GLU A 19 -0.26 27.88 13.56
C GLU A 19 -1.36 28.97 13.65
N ALA A 20 -1.16 30.07 12.93
CA ALA A 20 -2.18 31.12 12.82
C ALA A 20 -3.46 30.60 12.14
N LEU A 21 -3.34 29.73 11.12
CA LEU A 21 -4.49 29.07 10.49
C LEU A 21 -5.15 28.05 11.43
N GLN A 22 -4.35 27.28 12.18
CA GLN A 22 -4.87 26.34 13.17
C GLN A 22 -5.72 27.03 14.24
N SER A 23 -5.31 28.23 14.66
CA SER A 23 -6.04 29.04 15.64
C SER A 23 -7.38 29.60 15.11
N GLN A 24 -7.60 29.53 13.79
CA GLN A 24 -8.79 30.03 13.09
C GLN A 24 -9.77 28.92 12.70
N ARG A 25 -9.68 27.74 13.32
CA ARG A 25 -10.59 26.63 13.03
C ARG A 25 -12.06 27.01 13.29
N PRO A 26 -13.01 26.60 12.43
CA PRO A 26 -12.81 25.83 11.21
C PRO A 26 -12.25 26.69 10.06
N VAL A 27 -11.28 26.15 9.32
CA VAL A 27 -10.65 26.87 8.20
C VAL A 27 -11.43 26.57 6.91
N ALA A 28 -11.83 27.62 6.20
CA ALA A 28 -12.52 27.46 4.92
C ALA A 28 -11.60 26.78 3.87
N PRO A 29 -12.11 25.82 3.07
CA PRO A 29 -11.32 25.12 2.05
C PRO A 29 -10.55 26.05 1.11
N GLY A 30 -11.18 27.15 0.67
CA GLY A 30 -10.53 28.15 -0.19
C GLY A 30 -9.34 28.84 0.48
N THR A 31 -9.41 29.12 1.78
CA THR A 31 -8.29 29.74 2.53
C THR A 31 -7.13 28.76 2.68
N LEU A 32 -7.43 27.49 3.00
CA LEU A 32 -6.42 26.44 3.08
C LEU A 32 -5.76 26.20 1.72
N ARG A 33 -6.53 26.28 0.63
CA ARG A 33 -6.05 26.18 -0.75
C ARG A 33 -5.03 27.26 -1.09
N THR A 34 -5.39 28.53 -0.87
CA THR A 34 -4.48 29.66 -1.13
C THR A 34 -3.19 29.50 -0.33
N PHE A 35 -3.31 29.15 0.95
CA PHE A 35 -2.16 28.90 1.81
C PHE A 35 -1.23 27.81 1.27
N MET A 36 -1.76 26.65 0.86
CA MET A 36 -0.95 25.56 0.32
C MET A 36 -0.26 25.93 -0.99
N ASN A 37 -0.91 26.71 -1.85
CA ASN A 37 -0.29 27.22 -3.07
C ASN A 37 0.88 28.14 -2.75
N ASP A 38 0.70 29.10 -1.83
CA ASP A 38 1.76 30.02 -1.40
C ASP A 38 2.95 29.28 -0.77
N VAL A 39 2.67 28.28 0.06
CA VAL A 39 3.71 27.40 0.64
C VAL A 39 4.43 26.62 -0.44
N GLY A 40 3.69 26.01 -1.37
CA GLY A 40 4.24 25.22 -2.47
C GLY A 40 5.17 26.04 -3.35
N ASP A 41 4.77 27.26 -3.70
CA ASP A 41 5.58 28.19 -4.50
C ASP A 41 6.83 28.63 -3.72
N LYS A 42 6.71 28.88 -2.41
CA LYS A 42 7.87 29.19 -1.56
C LYS A 42 8.87 28.03 -1.51
N ILE A 43 8.41 26.79 -1.34
CA ILE A 43 9.26 25.60 -1.35
C ILE A 43 9.96 25.47 -2.71
N SER A 44 9.21 25.62 -3.80
CA SER A 44 9.75 25.56 -5.17
C SER A 44 10.83 26.62 -5.41
N ASN A 45 10.59 27.87 -5.00
CA ASN A 45 11.55 28.96 -5.14
C ASN A 45 12.83 28.73 -4.31
N MET A 46 12.68 28.33 -3.04
CA MET A 46 13.84 28.00 -2.18
C MET A 46 14.66 26.84 -2.78
N GLN A 47 13.99 25.86 -3.38
CA GLN A 47 14.64 24.74 -4.04
C GLN A 47 15.40 25.18 -5.30
N ALA A 48 14.81 26.05 -6.13
CA ALA A 48 15.46 26.60 -7.32
C ALA A 48 16.70 27.46 -6.95
N GLU A 49 16.61 28.28 -5.91
CA GLU A 49 17.73 29.04 -5.37
C GLU A 49 18.83 28.13 -4.81
N PHE A 50 18.45 27.07 -4.10
CA PHE A 50 19.40 26.06 -3.64
C PHE A 50 20.17 25.45 -4.81
N THR A 51 19.46 24.99 -5.85
CA THR A 51 20.07 24.38 -7.05
C THR A 51 21.02 25.37 -7.74
N ARG A 52 20.61 26.64 -7.95
CA ARG A 52 21.48 27.67 -8.52
C ARG A 52 22.72 27.92 -7.67
N SER A 53 22.57 28.05 -6.35
CA SER A 53 23.70 28.29 -5.47
C SER A 53 24.71 27.14 -5.46
N ARG A 54 24.23 25.90 -5.64
CA ARG A 54 25.08 24.71 -5.75
C ARG A 54 25.86 24.65 -7.07
N ALA A 55 25.36 25.24 -8.15
CA ALA A 55 26.05 25.28 -9.43
C ALA A 55 27.26 26.24 -9.43
N TYR A 56 27.28 27.24 -8.54
CA TYR A 56 28.27 28.33 -8.54
C TYR A 56 29.06 28.48 -7.23
N SER A 57 28.93 27.57 -6.26
CA SER A 57 29.56 27.67 -4.93
C SER A 57 30.53 26.51 -4.66
N TYR A 58 31.77 26.85 -4.28
CA TYR A 58 32.76 25.92 -3.69
C TYR A 58 32.61 25.79 -2.15
N GLY A 59 31.65 26.47 -1.53
CA GLY A 59 31.37 26.41 -0.08
C GLY A 59 30.46 25.25 0.35
N GLU A 60 30.36 25.03 1.67
CA GLU A 60 29.55 23.95 2.27
C GLU A 60 28.13 23.86 1.69
N PRO A 61 27.63 22.63 1.42
CA PRO A 61 26.29 22.45 0.88
C PRO A 61 25.24 22.97 1.87
N LYS A 62 24.39 23.91 1.44
CA LYS A 62 23.23 24.36 2.23
C LYS A 62 22.33 23.15 2.58
N LYS A 63 21.61 23.20 3.71
CA LYS A 63 20.69 22.12 4.11
C LYS A 63 19.58 21.91 3.07
N ARG A 64 19.15 20.66 2.87
CA ARG A 64 18.04 20.31 1.95
C ARG A 64 16.77 21.04 2.35
N VAL A 65 16.05 21.58 1.37
CA VAL A 65 14.74 22.21 1.59
C VAL A 65 13.72 21.11 1.90
N GLY A 66 13.19 21.11 3.12
CA GLY A 66 12.23 20.13 3.62
C GLY A 66 11.10 20.78 4.41
N VAL A 67 10.05 20.01 4.66
CA VAL A 67 8.91 20.46 5.47
C VAL A 67 9.19 20.18 6.94
N MET A 68 8.89 21.14 7.82
CA MET A 68 9.07 20.97 9.26
C MET A 68 8.02 20.00 9.84
N PRO A 69 8.34 19.21 10.88
CA PRO A 69 7.43 18.24 11.48
C PRO A 69 6.10 18.85 11.94
N ASP A 70 6.15 19.96 12.69
CA ASP A 70 4.94 20.62 13.20
C ASP A 70 4.04 21.15 12.09
N PHE A 71 4.65 21.69 11.04
CA PHE A 71 3.90 22.12 9.85
C PHE A 71 3.18 20.93 9.22
N SER A 72 3.88 19.81 9.02
CA SER A 72 3.30 18.60 8.42
C SER A 72 2.10 18.10 9.23
N ARG A 73 2.24 18.02 10.55
CA ARG A 73 1.18 17.58 11.46
C ARG A 73 -0.04 18.50 11.42
N ILE A 74 0.17 19.81 11.58
CA ILE A 74 -0.94 20.77 11.60
C ILE A 74 -1.66 20.79 10.24
N LEU A 75 -0.91 20.70 9.13
CA LEU A 75 -1.49 20.63 7.80
C LEU A 75 -2.31 19.35 7.60
N CYS A 76 -1.81 18.22 8.09
CA CYS A 76 -2.54 16.95 8.07
C CYS A 76 -3.89 17.10 8.77
N ASP A 77 -3.90 17.62 10.00
CA ASP A 77 -5.13 17.80 10.77
C ASP A 77 -6.14 18.69 10.03
N LEU A 78 -5.68 19.80 9.44
CA LEU A 78 -6.55 20.71 8.67
C LEU A 78 -7.09 20.06 7.39
N LEU A 79 -6.30 19.24 6.70
CA LEU A 79 -6.74 18.50 5.50
C LEU A 79 -7.71 17.37 5.85
N LEU A 80 -7.51 16.71 6.98
CA LEU A 80 -8.45 15.71 7.48
C LEU A 80 -9.76 16.39 7.90
N GLU A 81 -9.73 17.55 8.55
CA GLU A 81 -10.94 18.30 8.94
C GLU A 81 -11.73 18.84 7.74
N ALA A 82 -11.04 19.28 6.69
CA ALA A 82 -11.68 19.83 5.50
C ALA A 82 -12.47 18.79 4.68
N ASP A 83 -12.12 17.51 4.81
CA ASP A 83 -12.78 16.36 4.15
C ASP A 83 -12.98 16.54 2.63
N ASP A 84 -11.97 17.11 1.96
CA ASP A 84 -12.01 17.49 0.55
C ASP A 84 -10.84 16.85 -0.22
N SER A 85 -11.15 15.86 -1.07
CA SER A 85 -10.15 15.14 -1.87
C SER A 85 -9.44 16.04 -2.90
N ALA A 86 -10.06 17.13 -3.36
CA ALA A 86 -9.40 18.08 -4.25
C ALA A 86 -8.31 18.87 -3.53
N LEU A 87 -8.56 19.26 -2.27
CA LEU A 87 -7.52 19.88 -1.43
C LEU A 87 -6.37 18.92 -1.14
N VAL A 88 -6.66 17.65 -0.89
CA VAL A 88 -5.63 16.61 -0.68
C VAL A 88 -4.77 16.44 -1.94
N ASN A 89 -5.38 16.39 -3.12
CA ASN A 89 -4.64 16.36 -4.39
C ASN A 89 -3.75 17.59 -4.57
N GLU A 90 -4.22 18.78 -4.16
CA GLU A 90 -3.41 20.00 -4.19
C GLU A 90 -2.23 19.96 -3.23
N PHE A 91 -2.42 19.43 -2.02
CA PHE A 91 -1.32 19.19 -1.09
C PHE A 91 -0.22 18.31 -1.73
N PHE A 92 -0.60 17.19 -2.33
CA PHE A 92 0.36 16.29 -2.97
C PHE A 92 1.08 16.94 -4.15
N THR A 93 0.35 17.67 -4.99
CA THR A 93 0.92 18.30 -6.20
C THR A 93 1.76 19.53 -5.91
N LYS A 94 1.42 20.33 -4.89
CA LYS A 94 2.08 21.62 -4.62
C LYS A 94 3.08 21.59 -3.49
N VAL A 95 2.79 20.86 -2.41
CA VAL A 95 3.63 20.82 -1.23
C VAL A 95 4.53 19.59 -1.27
N CYS A 96 3.94 18.40 -1.38
CA CYS A 96 4.70 17.15 -1.32
C CYS A 96 5.67 17.01 -2.51
N SER A 97 5.21 17.27 -3.73
CA SER A 97 6.04 17.14 -4.95
C SER A 97 7.25 18.10 -4.99
N ASN A 98 7.17 19.22 -4.26
CA ASN A 98 8.22 20.23 -4.22
C ASN A 98 9.17 20.03 -3.02
N ALA A 99 8.77 19.24 -2.02
CA ALA A 99 9.63 18.90 -0.89
C ALA A 99 10.71 17.88 -1.29
N ARG A 100 11.98 18.22 -1.06
CA ARG A 100 13.11 17.31 -1.35
C ARG A 100 13.29 16.26 -0.26
N ALA A 101 13.15 16.65 1.00
CA ALA A 101 13.10 15.73 2.13
C ALA A 101 11.64 15.52 2.53
N LYS A 102 11.20 14.25 2.50
CA LYS A 102 9.79 13.85 2.70
C LYS A 102 9.56 13.05 3.97
N ASP A 103 10.61 12.80 4.77
CA ASP A 103 10.56 11.99 5.99
C ASP A 103 9.47 12.47 6.95
N ASN A 104 9.41 13.79 7.16
CA ASN A 104 8.41 14.43 8.02
C ASN A 104 6.98 14.42 7.45
N LEU A 105 6.82 14.12 6.16
CA LEU A 105 5.52 13.99 5.51
C LEU A 105 4.97 12.57 5.59
N VAL A 106 5.79 11.55 5.89
CA VAL A 106 5.37 10.14 5.90
C VAL A 106 4.10 9.90 6.73
N PRO A 107 3.99 10.36 7.99
CA PRO A 107 2.77 10.14 8.78
C PRO A 107 1.53 10.80 8.15
N THR A 108 1.70 12.00 7.58
CA THR A 108 0.64 12.74 6.89
C THR A 108 0.18 12.00 5.65
N ILE A 109 1.10 11.46 4.84
CA ILE A 109 0.77 10.69 3.65
C ILE A 109 -0.04 9.44 4.03
N ILE A 110 0.41 8.68 5.04
CA ILE A 110 -0.29 7.48 5.54
C ILE A 110 -1.70 7.84 6.01
N ALA A 111 -1.85 8.90 6.81
CA ALA A 111 -3.15 9.32 7.33
C ALA A 111 -4.14 9.69 6.22
N LEU A 112 -3.68 10.42 5.19
CA LEU A 112 -4.51 10.80 4.05
C LEU A 112 -4.88 9.58 3.19
N VAL A 113 -3.94 8.67 2.93
CA VAL A 113 -4.21 7.45 2.17
C VAL A 113 -5.21 6.53 2.87
N ARG A 114 -5.18 6.47 4.22
CA ARG A 114 -6.17 5.72 5.01
C ARG A 114 -7.56 6.35 4.99
N LYS A 115 -7.65 7.69 4.98
CA LYS A 115 -8.93 8.39 5.07
C LYS A 115 -9.68 8.44 3.73
N TYR A 116 -8.98 8.72 2.64
CA TYR A 116 -9.61 9.03 1.35
C TYR A 116 -9.65 7.81 0.43
N GLN A 117 -10.62 7.79 -0.49
CA GLN A 117 -10.69 6.72 -1.49
C GLN A 117 -9.46 6.77 -2.40
N TRP A 118 -8.78 5.63 -2.57
CA TRP A 118 -7.56 5.55 -3.36
C TRP A 118 -7.75 6.02 -4.81
N SER A 119 -8.89 5.76 -5.43
CA SER A 119 -9.22 6.24 -6.78
C SER A 119 -9.12 7.76 -6.93
N ASP A 120 -9.40 8.50 -5.86
CA ASP A 120 -9.53 9.95 -5.91
C ASP A 120 -8.19 10.66 -5.75
N ILE A 121 -7.21 10.00 -5.11
CA ILE A 121 -5.92 10.61 -4.73
C ILE A 121 -4.69 9.89 -5.29
N SER A 122 -4.86 8.66 -5.81
CA SER A 122 -3.76 7.79 -6.23
C SER A 122 -2.75 8.46 -7.16
N GLN A 123 -3.23 9.14 -8.21
CA GLN A 123 -2.37 9.80 -9.18
C GLN A 123 -1.50 10.87 -8.53
N ALA A 124 -2.09 11.75 -7.69
CA ALA A 124 -1.34 12.81 -7.04
C ALA A 124 -0.32 12.25 -6.02
N VAL A 125 -0.70 11.22 -5.27
CA VAL A 125 0.21 10.52 -4.34
C VAL A 125 1.41 9.97 -5.09
N LEU A 126 1.19 9.15 -6.12
CA LEU A 126 2.25 8.50 -6.88
C LEU A 126 3.17 9.52 -7.56
N SER A 127 2.59 10.53 -8.23
CA SER A 127 3.39 11.60 -8.87
C SER A 127 4.16 12.45 -7.86
N SER A 128 3.68 12.62 -6.62
CA SER A 128 4.41 13.38 -5.61
C SER A 128 5.66 12.65 -5.09
N LEU A 129 5.65 11.31 -5.15
CA LEU A 129 6.76 10.45 -4.72
C LEU A 129 7.81 10.25 -5.82
N GLU A 130 7.51 10.63 -7.06
CA GLU A 130 8.48 10.62 -8.16
C GLU A 130 9.61 11.63 -7.89
N GLU A 131 10.84 11.18 -8.11
CA GLU A 131 11.99 12.08 -8.08
C GLU A 131 12.06 12.89 -9.37
N LYS A 132 12.13 14.21 -9.22
CA LYS A 132 12.48 15.11 -10.32
C LYS A 132 13.99 15.01 -10.56
N THR A 133 14.41 14.15 -11.48
CA THR A 133 15.81 14.04 -11.90
C THR A 133 16.20 15.25 -12.76
N GLU A 134 16.70 16.31 -12.13
CA GLU A 134 17.36 17.38 -12.88
C GLU A 134 18.75 16.89 -13.30
N ALA A 135 18.89 16.58 -14.60
CA ALA A 135 20.14 16.21 -15.24
C ALA A 135 21.13 17.39 -15.25
N THR A 136 21.77 17.67 -14.11
CA THR A 136 22.96 18.53 -14.10
C THR A 136 24.17 17.70 -14.54
N SER A 137 24.90 18.18 -15.54
CA SER A 137 26.04 17.54 -16.23
C SER A 137 27.24 17.11 -15.35
N TYR A 138 27.15 17.24 -14.02
CA TYR A 138 28.18 16.90 -13.04
C TYR A 138 27.71 15.88 -11.98
N SER A 139 26.65 15.11 -12.23
CA SER A 139 26.02 14.22 -11.23
C SER A 139 26.61 12.80 -11.12
N PHE A 140 27.78 12.52 -11.69
CA PHE A 140 28.32 11.15 -11.76
C PHE A 140 28.69 10.53 -10.38
N GLY A 141 28.91 11.35 -9.35
CA GLY A 141 29.31 10.86 -8.01
C GLY A 141 28.25 10.97 -6.89
N ARG A 142 27.02 11.43 -7.19
CA ARG A 142 26.03 11.81 -6.14
C ARG A 142 24.61 11.30 -6.37
N MET A 143 24.42 10.37 -7.31
CA MET A 143 23.12 9.71 -7.52
C MET A 143 22.77 8.71 -6.41
N THR A 144 23.77 8.06 -5.81
CA THR A 144 23.60 7.01 -4.78
C THR A 144 22.92 7.52 -3.50
N GLU A 145 23.40 8.61 -2.89
CA GLU A 145 22.83 9.11 -1.61
C GLU A 145 21.40 9.68 -1.71
N VAL A 146 20.93 10.03 -2.91
CA VAL A 146 19.58 10.62 -3.10
C VAL A 146 18.54 9.52 -3.31
N GLY A 147 18.89 8.45 -4.03
CA GLY A 147 18.03 7.29 -4.25
C GLY A 147 17.69 6.56 -2.94
N ASP A 148 18.68 6.38 -2.06
CA ASP A 148 18.49 5.65 -0.80
C ASP A 148 17.49 6.33 0.14
N ALA A 149 17.59 7.65 0.33
CA ALA A 149 16.68 8.40 1.20
C ALA A 149 15.24 8.43 0.66
N SER A 150 15.09 8.52 -0.65
CA SER A 150 13.78 8.48 -1.33
C SER A 150 13.14 7.11 -1.23
N LEU A 151 13.92 6.03 -1.38
CA LEU A 151 13.45 4.67 -1.18
C LEU A 151 13.01 4.41 0.26
N VAL A 152 13.79 4.89 1.25
CA VAL A 152 13.43 4.77 2.67
C VAL A 152 12.07 5.38 2.96
N VAL A 153 11.79 6.59 2.44
CA VAL A 153 10.47 7.22 2.59
C VAL A 153 9.36 6.37 1.97
N LYS A 154 9.58 5.82 0.76
CA LYS A 154 8.60 4.96 0.09
C LYS A 154 8.28 3.70 0.93
N LEU A 155 9.31 3.09 1.51
CA LEU A 155 9.16 1.89 2.34
C LEU A 155 8.49 2.19 3.68
N GLN A 156 8.81 3.31 4.33
CA GLN A 156 8.10 3.73 5.54
C GLN A 156 6.62 3.99 5.29
N ILE A 157 6.26 4.51 4.11
CA ILE A 157 4.85 4.66 3.71
C ILE A 157 4.21 3.28 3.54
N LEU A 158 4.88 2.35 2.86
CA LEU A 158 4.39 0.98 2.67
C LEU A 158 4.15 0.27 4.02
N ASP A 159 5.10 0.34 4.94
CA ASP A 159 5.01 -0.26 6.29
C ASP A 159 3.85 0.33 7.11
N GLY A 160 3.46 1.57 6.83
CA GLY A 160 2.40 2.27 7.54
C GLY A 160 0.99 2.02 7.01
N LEU A 161 0.83 1.34 5.87
CA LEU A 161 -0.47 1.12 5.23
C LEU A 161 -1.07 -0.24 5.56
N ASP A 162 -2.39 -0.28 5.65
CA ASP A 162 -3.14 -1.51 5.84
C ASP A 162 -3.29 -2.27 4.50
N ASP A 163 -3.54 -3.57 4.57
CA ASP A 163 -3.78 -4.41 3.41
C ASP A 163 -4.91 -3.84 2.52
N GLY A 164 -4.61 -3.60 1.24
CA GLY A 164 -5.59 -3.03 0.31
C GLY A 164 -5.02 -2.52 -1.00
N THR A 165 -5.88 -1.88 -1.80
CA THR A 165 -5.55 -1.39 -3.15
C THR A 165 -4.43 -0.37 -3.17
N ALA A 166 -4.35 0.50 -2.15
CA ALA A 166 -3.30 1.50 -2.04
C ALA A 166 -1.92 0.86 -1.84
N LEU A 167 -1.81 -0.07 -0.89
CA LEU A 167 -0.58 -0.82 -0.62
C LEU A 167 -0.11 -1.59 -1.86
N GLY A 168 -1.01 -2.33 -2.51
CA GLY A 168 -0.68 -3.04 -3.76
C GLY A 168 -0.25 -2.11 -4.91
N SER A 169 -0.87 -0.94 -5.05
CA SER A 169 -0.52 0.05 -6.09
C SER A 169 0.85 0.69 -5.83
N LEU A 170 1.17 0.98 -4.57
CA LEU A 170 2.47 1.54 -4.18
C LEU A 170 3.58 0.50 -4.36
N TRP A 171 3.35 -0.77 -4.03
CA TRP A 171 4.29 -1.86 -4.34
C TRP A 171 4.58 -1.95 -5.83
N LYS A 172 3.53 -1.97 -6.66
CA LYS A 172 3.66 -1.96 -8.13
C LYS A 172 4.50 -0.78 -8.62
N TRP A 173 4.34 0.39 -8.01
CA TRP A 173 5.07 1.58 -8.39
C TRP A 173 6.53 1.56 -7.93
N VAL A 174 6.80 1.11 -6.70
CA VAL A 174 8.17 0.93 -6.19
C VAL A 174 8.95 -0.04 -7.07
N ILE A 175 8.36 -1.18 -7.44
CA ILE A 175 8.98 -2.16 -8.34
C ILE A 175 9.24 -1.55 -9.74
N ARG A 176 8.32 -0.74 -10.27
CA ARG A 176 8.54 -0.07 -11.58
C ARG A 176 9.64 0.99 -11.54
N SER A 177 9.70 1.75 -10.45
CA SER A 177 10.56 2.93 -10.32
C SER A 177 11.96 2.63 -9.78
N ALA A 178 12.18 1.44 -9.23
CA ALA A 178 13.48 1.08 -8.67
C ALA A 178 14.55 0.92 -9.77
N ASP A 179 15.71 1.53 -9.51
CA ASP A 179 16.97 1.25 -10.22
C ASP A 179 17.73 0.13 -9.51
N LYS A 180 18.88 -0.29 -10.08
CA LYS A 180 19.68 -1.41 -9.58
C LYS A 180 19.99 -1.32 -8.08
N SER A 181 20.54 -0.19 -7.63
CA SER A 181 20.88 0.04 -6.20
C SER A 181 19.64 0.09 -5.30
N THR A 182 18.53 0.60 -5.81
CA THR A 182 17.25 0.65 -5.11
C THR A 182 16.69 -0.75 -4.88
N PHE A 183 16.92 -1.67 -5.83
CA PHE A 183 16.46 -3.06 -5.75
C PHE A 183 17.22 -3.92 -4.74
N ASP A 184 18.53 -3.74 -4.59
CA ASP A 184 19.31 -4.46 -3.57
C ASP A 184 18.84 -4.08 -2.15
N THR A 185 18.62 -2.80 -1.91
CA THR A 185 18.08 -2.29 -0.64
C THR A 185 16.66 -2.80 -0.37
N LEU A 186 15.84 -2.94 -1.43
CA LEU A 186 14.53 -3.56 -1.32
C LEU A 186 14.65 -5.03 -0.92
N ALA A 187 15.55 -5.79 -1.54
CA ALA A 187 15.78 -7.19 -1.22
C ALA A 187 16.19 -7.39 0.24
N GLU A 188 17.12 -6.58 0.76
CA GLU A 188 17.52 -6.61 2.18
C GLU A 188 16.35 -6.32 3.11
N LYS A 189 15.50 -5.33 2.78
CA LYS A 189 14.32 -5.01 3.59
C LYS A 189 13.25 -6.09 3.49
N PHE A 190 13.09 -6.73 2.34
CA PHE A 190 12.18 -7.88 2.19
C PHE A 190 12.62 -9.08 3.02
N GLN A 191 13.93 -9.28 3.22
CA GLN A 191 14.44 -10.30 4.15
C GLN A 191 14.11 -9.97 5.62
N GLN A 192 13.86 -8.70 5.94
CA GLN A 192 13.50 -8.23 7.29
C GLN A 192 11.98 -8.14 7.53
N LEU A 193 11.17 -8.15 6.47
CA LEU A 193 9.71 -8.08 6.58
C LEU A 193 9.12 -9.42 7.00
N GLU A 194 8.04 -9.37 7.79
CA GLU A 194 7.28 -10.56 8.15
C GLU A 194 6.75 -11.23 6.88
N PRO A 195 7.07 -12.52 6.62
CA PRO A 195 6.72 -13.16 5.37
C PRO A 195 5.23 -13.14 5.04
N SER A 196 4.35 -13.05 6.06
CA SER A 196 2.90 -12.91 5.92
C SER A 196 2.46 -11.65 5.15
N GLN A 197 3.24 -10.57 5.21
CA GLN A 197 2.98 -9.29 4.52
C GLN A 197 3.41 -9.32 3.04
N LEU A 198 4.20 -10.33 2.64
CA LEU A 198 4.71 -10.48 1.28
C LEU A 198 3.65 -10.98 0.28
N ARG A 199 2.46 -11.35 0.73
CA ARG A 199 1.39 -11.84 -0.15
C ARG A 199 0.98 -10.78 -1.20
N LEU A 200 0.84 -9.53 -0.78
CA LEU A 200 0.49 -8.41 -1.67
C LEU A 200 1.63 -8.04 -2.61
N VAL A 201 2.87 -8.23 -2.16
CA VAL A 201 4.08 -8.05 -2.96
C VAL A 201 4.11 -9.09 -4.07
N VAL A 202 3.80 -10.35 -3.77
CA VAL A 202 3.74 -11.44 -4.77
C VAL A 202 2.58 -11.29 -5.75
N GLU A 203 1.40 -10.85 -5.33
CA GLU A 203 0.30 -10.54 -6.27
C GLU A 203 0.67 -9.37 -7.19
N ALA A 204 1.30 -8.32 -6.66
CA ALA A 204 1.82 -7.19 -7.43
C ALA A 204 2.93 -7.59 -8.41
N ILE A 205 3.83 -8.47 -7.98
CA ILE A 205 4.90 -9.05 -8.82
C ILE A 205 4.28 -9.97 -9.88
N SER A 206 3.27 -10.76 -9.55
CA SER A 206 2.67 -11.75 -10.46
C SER A 206 1.96 -11.09 -11.65
N GLU A 207 1.30 -9.96 -11.43
CA GLU A 207 0.66 -9.18 -12.51
C GLU A 207 1.67 -8.40 -13.38
N HIS A 208 2.86 -8.05 -12.86
CA HIS A 208 3.83 -7.21 -13.58
C HIS A 208 4.98 -7.96 -14.24
N VAL A 209 5.35 -9.14 -13.75
CA VAL A 209 6.47 -9.92 -14.31
C VAL A 209 6.10 -10.55 -15.66
N GLY A 210 4.86 -10.42 -16.13
CA GLY A 210 4.45 -10.92 -17.45
C GLY A 210 5.16 -10.21 -18.60
N GLY A 211 5.75 -9.04 -18.34
CA GLY A 211 6.50 -8.24 -19.32
C GLY A 211 7.96 -7.96 -18.96
N ILE A 212 8.50 -8.58 -17.90
CA ILE A 212 9.92 -8.45 -17.55
C ILE A 212 10.63 -9.67 -18.14
N ASP A 213 11.62 -9.43 -19.00
CA ASP A 213 12.43 -10.51 -19.57
C ASP A 213 13.21 -11.22 -18.46
N SER A 214 13.31 -12.55 -18.56
CA SER A 214 14.18 -13.40 -17.75
C SER A 214 15.66 -12.97 -17.75
N SER A 215 16.09 -12.19 -18.75
CA SER A 215 17.43 -11.63 -18.86
C SER A 215 17.61 -10.28 -18.14
N ASP A 216 16.53 -9.68 -17.63
CA ASP A 216 16.57 -8.42 -16.89
C ASP A 216 17.08 -8.67 -15.47
N GLU A 217 18.06 -7.89 -15.01
CA GLU A 217 18.60 -7.97 -13.63
C GLU A 217 17.49 -7.80 -12.57
N LYS A 218 16.37 -7.13 -12.92
CA LYS A 218 15.17 -7.04 -12.07
C LYS A 218 14.54 -8.42 -11.80
N PHE A 219 14.65 -9.35 -12.74
CA PHE A 219 14.16 -10.72 -12.59
C PHE A 219 14.93 -11.50 -11.52
N GLU A 220 16.24 -11.29 -11.38
CA GLU A 220 17.07 -11.93 -10.34
C GLU A 220 16.65 -11.49 -8.93
N VAL A 221 16.35 -10.20 -8.75
CA VAL A 221 15.90 -9.65 -7.47
C VAL A 221 14.51 -10.17 -7.12
N LEU A 222 13.61 -10.21 -8.10
CA LEU A 222 12.26 -10.78 -7.92
C LEU A 222 12.31 -12.29 -7.62
N THR A 223 13.26 -13.01 -8.21
CA THR A 223 13.55 -14.41 -7.89
C THR A 223 14.00 -14.56 -6.44
N SER A 224 14.87 -13.67 -5.95
CA SER A 224 15.33 -13.68 -4.55
C SER A 224 14.18 -13.43 -3.57
N ILE A 225 13.28 -12.48 -3.87
CA ILE A 225 12.08 -12.22 -3.07
C ILE A 225 11.13 -13.42 -3.10
N ALA A 226 10.90 -14.01 -4.29
CA ALA A 226 10.09 -15.20 -4.46
C ALA A 226 10.65 -16.38 -3.66
N ALA A 227 11.97 -16.57 -3.62
CA ALA A 227 12.62 -17.65 -2.86
C ALA A 227 12.37 -17.55 -1.35
N VAL A 228 12.42 -16.34 -0.77
CA VAL A 228 12.10 -16.11 0.65
C VAL A 228 10.64 -16.49 0.93
N ARG A 229 9.71 -16.03 0.09
CA ARG A 229 8.29 -16.34 0.23
C ARG A 229 7.99 -17.81 0.02
N MET A 230 8.60 -18.46 -0.97
CA MET A 230 8.47 -19.90 -1.22
C MET A 230 8.96 -20.73 -0.04
N THR A 231 10.05 -20.33 0.61
CA THR A 231 10.60 -21.01 1.80
C THR A 231 9.61 -20.92 2.98
N TRP A 232 9.04 -19.74 3.21
CA TRP A 232 7.99 -19.59 4.22
C TRP A 232 6.71 -20.37 3.87
N LEU A 233 6.24 -20.32 2.62
CA LEU A 233 5.05 -21.08 2.18
C LEU A 233 5.25 -22.58 2.36
N LYS A 234 6.44 -23.11 2.05
CA LYS A 234 6.80 -24.51 2.31
C LYS A 234 6.69 -24.86 3.79
N SER A 235 7.14 -23.98 4.70
CA SER A 235 7.05 -24.21 6.15
C SER A 235 5.60 -24.16 6.67
N GLN A 236 4.72 -23.37 6.04
CA GLN A 236 3.29 -23.34 6.39
C GLN A 236 2.53 -24.58 5.88
N VAL A 237 2.97 -25.15 4.76
CA VAL A 237 2.28 -26.26 4.09
C VAL A 237 2.76 -27.64 4.60
N GLN A 238 4.01 -27.75 5.06
CA GLN A 238 4.54 -28.99 5.64
C GLN A 238 3.80 -29.34 6.95
N GLY A 239 3.28 -30.57 7.05
CA GLY A 239 2.63 -31.11 8.25
C GLY A 239 1.10 -31.05 8.31
N HIS A 240 0.43 -30.35 7.38
CA HIS A 240 -1.02 -30.27 7.34
C HIS A 240 -1.60 -31.21 6.27
N THR A 241 -2.30 -32.28 6.70
CA THR A 241 -3.18 -33.07 5.84
C THR A 241 -4.38 -32.22 5.45
N VAL A 242 -4.24 -31.52 4.34
CA VAL A 242 -5.26 -30.60 3.82
C VAL A 242 -6.45 -31.40 3.30
N LYS A 243 -7.61 -31.21 3.93
CA LYS A 243 -8.90 -31.56 3.33
C LYS A 243 -9.07 -30.70 2.06
N PRO A 244 -9.52 -31.26 0.92
CA PRO A 244 -9.73 -30.48 -0.30
C PRO A 244 -10.80 -29.40 -0.11
N PHE A 245 -10.60 -28.26 -0.77
CA PHE A 245 -11.54 -27.15 -0.81
C PHE A 245 -12.96 -27.62 -1.11
N SER A 246 -13.92 -27.17 -0.30
CA SER A 246 -15.35 -27.40 -0.54
C SER A 246 -16.15 -26.11 -0.40
N TRP A 247 -17.11 -25.93 -1.30
CA TRP A 247 -18.13 -24.87 -1.21
C TRP A 247 -19.21 -25.18 -0.16
N GLU A 248 -19.19 -26.36 0.46
CA GLU A 248 -20.12 -26.71 1.52
C GLU A 248 -19.79 -25.96 2.81
N MET A 249 -20.81 -25.36 3.40
CA MET A 249 -20.75 -24.78 4.74
C MET A 249 -21.75 -25.54 5.61
N PRO A 250 -21.41 -26.74 6.12
CA PRO A 250 -22.39 -27.70 6.69
C PRO A 250 -23.20 -27.13 7.85
N ASN A 251 -22.58 -26.21 8.60
CA ASN A 251 -23.15 -25.57 9.77
C ASN A 251 -23.73 -24.19 9.48
N ALA A 252 -23.87 -23.80 8.20
CA ALA A 252 -24.45 -22.52 7.80
C ALA A 252 -25.87 -22.37 8.36
N VAL A 253 -26.15 -21.21 8.94
CA VAL A 253 -27.47 -20.85 9.46
C VAL A 253 -27.98 -19.65 8.67
N PHE A 254 -29.17 -19.80 8.07
CA PHE A 254 -29.86 -18.72 7.36
C PHE A 254 -31.33 -18.73 7.77
N PRO A 255 -31.69 -18.04 8.88
CA PRO A 255 -33.00 -18.19 9.53
C PRO A 255 -34.17 -17.81 8.62
N ASP A 256 -33.98 -16.80 7.77
CA ASP A 256 -35.05 -16.20 6.98
C ASP A 256 -35.51 -17.06 5.79
N ASN A 257 -34.72 -18.05 5.36
CA ASN A 257 -35.03 -18.83 4.17
C ASN A 257 -34.34 -20.21 4.13
N ALA A 258 -35.13 -21.27 4.28
CA ALA A 258 -34.63 -22.65 4.29
C ALA A 258 -33.97 -23.09 2.97
N ARG A 259 -34.40 -22.57 1.81
CA ARG A 259 -33.77 -22.90 0.51
C ARG A 259 -32.39 -22.28 0.38
N ILE A 260 -32.24 -21.04 0.83
CA ILE A 260 -30.92 -20.37 0.88
C ILE A 260 -30.01 -21.11 1.88
N GLN A 261 -30.52 -21.53 3.03
CA GLN A 261 -29.75 -22.34 3.98
C GLN A 261 -29.29 -23.67 3.36
N ALA A 262 -30.17 -24.37 2.66
CA ALA A 262 -29.84 -25.63 1.98
C ALA A 262 -28.77 -25.42 0.90
N PHE A 263 -28.90 -24.36 0.09
CA PHE A 263 -27.86 -23.97 -0.86
C PHE A 263 -26.52 -23.71 -0.18
N LEU A 264 -26.49 -22.95 0.92
CA LEU A 264 -25.25 -22.63 1.64
C LEU A 264 -24.55 -23.91 2.14
N ARG A 265 -25.32 -24.93 2.53
CA ARG A 265 -24.82 -26.23 2.97
C ARG A 265 -24.43 -27.17 1.82
N GLY A 266 -24.87 -26.90 0.60
CA GLY A 266 -24.59 -27.72 -0.59
C GLY A 266 -23.29 -27.35 -1.31
N HIS A 267 -23.05 -27.98 -2.47
CA HIS A 267 -21.80 -27.87 -3.23
C HIS A 267 -21.80 -26.74 -4.27
N GLU A 268 -22.96 -26.21 -4.63
CA GLU A 268 -23.09 -25.17 -5.67
C GLU A 268 -22.50 -23.83 -5.21
N MET A 269 -21.85 -23.10 -6.13
CA MET A 269 -21.15 -21.84 -5.82
C MET A 269 -22.06 -20.60 -5.92
N PRO A 270 -22.80 -20.38 -7.03
CA PRO A 270 -23.82 -19.34 -7.07
C PRO A 270 -25.24 -19.91 -7.02
N MET A 271 -26.18 -19.15 -6.45
CA MET A 271 -27.62 -19.30 -6.69
C MET A 271 -28.26 -17.94 -6.93
N THR A 272 -29.43 -17.91 -7.56
CA THR A 272 -30.28 -16.71 -7.58
C THR A 272 -31.50 -16.91 -6.69
N THR A 273 -32.04 -15.82 -6.15
CA THR A 273 -33.27 -15.86 -5.34
C THR A 273 -34.53 -15.99 -6.19
N THR A 274 -34.42 -16.14 -7.52
CA THR A 274 -35.55 -16.30 -8.43
C THR A 274 -36.37 -17.54 -8.03
N GLY A 275 -37.67 -17.38 -7.81
CA GLY A 275 -38.55 -18.46 -7.32
C GLY A 275 -38.33 -18.86 -5.85
N VAL A 276 -37.44 -18.16 -5.13
CA VAL A 276 -37.15 -18.36 -3.70
C VAL A 276 -37.60 -17.16 -2.87
N ARG A 277 -37.49 -15.95 -3.41
CA ARG A 277 -37.93 -14.70 -2.80
C ARG A 277 -38.39 -13.72 -3.87
N VAL A 278 -39.45 -12.98 -3.56
CA VAL A 278 -39.97 -11.91 -4.43
C VAL A 278 -39.58 -10.56 -3.83
N PHE A 279 -39.09 -9.66 -4.67
CA PHE A 279 -38.76 -8.28 -4.28
C PHE A 279 -39.74 -7.30 -4.93
N SER A 280 -40.06 -6.21 -4.23
CA SER A 280 -40.89 -5.13 -4.78
C SER A 280 -40.16 -4.25 -5.80
N GLY A 281 -38.84 -4.40 -5.92
CA GLY A 281 -37.99 -3.60 -6.80
C GLY A 281 -36.51 -3.81 -6.52
N LEU A 282 -35.65 -3.31 -7.41
CA LEU A 282 -34.20 -3.32 -7.23
C LEU A 282 -33.74 -2.66 -5.91
N PRO A 283 -34.36 -1.58 -5.40
CA PRO A 283 -34.01 -1.03 -4.08
C PRO A 283 -34.23 -2.01 -2.94
N ALA A 284 -35.30 -2.82 -2.99
CA ALA A 284 -35.58 -3.83 -1.98
C ALA A 284 -34.59 -4.99 -2.05
N ALA A 285 -34.24 -5.44 -3.26
CA ALA A 285 -33.19 -6.45 -3.48
C ALA A 285 -31.82 -5.97 -2.97
N ARG A 286 -31.47 -4.70 -3.24
CA ARG A 286 -30.23 -4.09 -2.73
C ARG A 286 -30.21 -3.98 -1.21
N LYS A 287 -31.31 -3.53 -0.60
CA LYS A 287 -31.42 -3.47 0.86
C LYS A 287 -31.23 -4.86 1.48
N TYR A 288 -31.85 -5.88 0.90
CA TYR A 288 -31.71 -7.27 1.34
C TYR A 288 -30.27 -7.79 1.23
N ALA A 289 -29.60 -7.54 0.10
CA ALA A 289 -28.20 -7.91 -0.11
C ALA A 289 -27.27 -7.29 0.96
N ASN A 290 -27.53 -6.03 1.34
CA ASN A 290 -26.71 -5.31 2.32
C ASN A 290 -27.01 -5.68 3.78
N SER A 291 -28.17 -6.26 4.08
CA SER A 291 -28.59 -6.57 5.45
C SER A 291 -28.40 -8.04 5.85
N ALA A 292 -27.96 -8.90 4.93
CA ALA A 292 -27.85 -10.33 5.17
C ALA A 292 -26.75 -10.64 6.20
N GLN A 293 -27.14 -11.24 7.33
CA GLN A 293 -26.20 -11.74 8.33
C GLN A 293 -25.56 -13.05 7.85
N GLN A 294 -24.29 -13.23 8.17
CA GLN A 294 -23.52 -14.42 7.80
C GLN A 294 -23.13 -15.17 9.08
N THR A 295 -23.86 -16.24 9.38
CA THR A 295 -23.61 -17.08 10.56
C THR A 295 -23.12 -18.45 10.12
N ASN A 296 -21.88 -18.79 10.49
CA ASN A 296 -21.19 -20.02 10.08
C ASN A 296 -21.17 -20.23 8.55
N CYS A 297 -21.13 -19.13 7.79
CA CYS A 297 -21.04 -19.14 6.35
C CYS A 297 -20.35 -17.87 5.85
N SER A 298 -19.97 -17.83 4.57
CA SER A 298 -19.48 -16.64 3.91
C SER A 298 -19.95 -16.56 2.46
N PHE A 299 -20.51 -15.42 2.06
CA PHE A 299 -21.00 -15.19 0.70
C PHE A 299 -21.04 -13.69 0.34
N LYS A 300 -21.15 -13.39 -0.95
CA LYS A 300 -21.49 -12.08 -1.49
C LYS A 300 -22.90 -12.11 -2.05
N MET A 301 -23.58 -10.97 -2.01
CA MET A 301 -24.91 -10.80 -2.60
C MET A 301 -24.90 -9.64 -3.57
N GLU A 302 -25.34 -9.89 -4.80
CA GLU A 302 -25.39 -8.87 -5.85
C GLU A 302 -26.83 -8.75 -6.37
N PRO A 303 -27.47 -7.55 -6.24
CA PRO A 303 -28.81 -7.35 -6.73
C PRO A 303 -28.83 -7.20 -8.25
N GLY A 304 -29.81 -7.82 -8.89
CA GLY A 304 -30.02 -7.77 -10.34
C GLY A 304 -31.50 -7.62 -10.71
N GLY A 305 -31.75 -7.51 -12.01
CA GLY A 305 -33.11 -7.39 -12.57
C GLY A 305 -33.70 -5.98 -12.50
N ARG A 306 -35.00 -5.88 -12.82
CA ARG A 306 -35.74 -4.61 -12.88
C ARG A 306 -37.18 -4.81 -12.42
N GLY A 307 -37.73 -3.82 -11.71
CA GLY A 307 -39.12 -3.86 -11.27
C GLY A 307 -39.42 -5.10 -10.42
N LYS A 308 -40.51 -5.81 -10.75
CA LYS A 308 -40.93 -7.03 -10.04
C LYS A 308 -40.05 -8.26 -10.34
N ASP A 309 -39.21 -8.18 -11.37
CA ASP A 309 -38.24 -9.23 -11.73
C ASP A 309 -36.88 -8.99 -11.06
N ALA A 310 -36.82 -8.14 -10.04
CA ALA A 310 -35.61 -7.97 -9.24
C ALA A 310 -35.27 -9.28 -8.50
N TYR A 311 -33.99 -9.61 -8.44
CA TYR A 311 -33.46 -10.78 -7.74
C TYR A 311 -32.12 -10.44 -7.07
N VAL A 312 -31.60 -11.38 -6.29
CA VAL A 312 -30.25 -11.32 -5.73
C VAL A 312 -29.50 -12.59 -6.12
N THR A 313 -28.30 -12.43 -6.66
CA THR A 313 -27.34 -13.53 -6.83
C THR A 313 -26.56 -13.69 -5.54
N ILE A 314 -26.56 -14.88 -4.97
CA ILE A 314 -25.80 -15.24 -3.78
C ILE A 314 -24.62 -16.09 -4.24
N THR A 315 -23.40 -15.60 -4.04
CA THR A 315 -22.16 -16.28 -4.44
C THR A 315 -21.35 -16.59 -3.20
N LYS A 316 -21.11 -17.87 -2.91
CA LYS A 316 -20.28 -18.29 -1.78
C LYS A 316 -18.85 -17.77 -1.91
N THR A 317 -18.20 -17.51 -0.79
CA THR A 317 -16.78 -17.12 -0.76
C THR A 317 -15.93 -18.14 -0.01
N ARG A 318 -14.62 -18.15 -0.28
CA ARG A 318 -13.66 -19.01 0.44
C ARG A 318 -13.42 -18.59 1.90
N THR A 319 -13.89 -17.41 2.31
CA THR A 319 -13.56 -16.78 3.60
C THR A 319 -13.87 -17.69 4.79
N TRP A 320 -15.03 -18.33 4.82
CA TRP A 320 -15.42 -19.24 5.90
C TRP A 320 -14.55 -20.49 5.90
N TYR A 321 -14.33 -21.09 4.73
CA TYR A 321 -13.51 -22.30 4.59
C TYR A 321 -12.08 -22.06 5.12
N ASN A 322 -11.46 -20.96 4.69
CA ASN A 322 -10.13 -20.56 5.15
C ASN A 322 -10.09 -20.31 6.65
N LYS A 323 -11.13 -19.69 7.22
CA LYS A 323 -11.24 -19.48 8.67
C LYS A 323 -11.32 -20.80 9.45
N GLN A 324 -11.93 -21.84 8.88
CA GLN A 324 -12.07 -23.15 9.55
C GLN A 324 -10.87 -24.07 9.34
N HIS A 325 -10.17 -23.95 8.22
CA HIS A 325 -9.16 -24.92 7.79
C HIS A 325 -7.75 -24.31 7.64
N GLY A 326 -7.60 -23.02 7.94
CA GLY A 326 -6.39 -22.26 7.66
C GLY A 326 -6.22 -21.93 6.18
N ASP A 327 -5.26 -21.09 5.86
CA ASP A 327 -4.94 -20.68 4.49
C ASP A 327 -4.07 -21.71 3.73
N ALA A 328 -3.97 -22.95 4.22
CA ALA A 328 -3.03 -23.95 3.70
C ALA A 328 -3.21 -24.27 2.20
N GLU A 329 -4.44 -24.25 1.69
CA GLU A 329 -4.69 -24.40 0.24
C GLU A 329 -4.30 -23.17 -0.56
N LEU A 330 -4.54 -21.97 -0.04
CA LEU A 330 -4.05 -20.75 -0.67
C LEU A 330 -2.53 -20.72 -0.73
N TYR A 331 -1.87 -21.16 0.34
CA TYR A 331 -0.42 -21.26 0.38
C TYR A 331 0.12 -22.31 -0.59
N LYS A 332 -0.62 -23.40 -0.83
CA LYS A 332 -0.28 -24.39 -1.87
C LYS A 332 -0.45 -23.83 -3.28
N ASP A 333 -1.56 -23.15 -3.55
CA ASP A 333 -1.83 -22.51 -4.85
C ASP A 333 -0.77 -21.44 -5.15
N GLU A 334 -0.44 -20.61 -4.16
CA GLU A 334 0.60 -19.58 -4.24
C GLU A 334 1.99 -20.20 -4.42
N LEU A 335 2.34 -21.23 -3.64
CA LEU A 335 3.62 -21.93 -3.75
C LEU A 335 3.77 -22.56 -5.14
N LYS A 336 2.70 -23.14 -5.70
CA LYS A 336 2.70 -23.68 -7.06
C LYS A 336 2.95 -22.58 -8.07
N LEU A 337 2.23 -21.46 -8.00
CA LEU A 337 2.39 -20.33 -8.92
C LEU A 337 3.82 -19.76 -8.90
N LEU A 338 4.40 -19.60 -7.70
CA LEU A 338 5.77 -19.13 -7.53
C LEU A 338 6.78 -20.16 -8.05
N THR A 339 6.55 -21.45 -7.80
CA THR A 339 7.42 -22.53 -8.30
C THR A 339 7.36 -22.62 -9.83
N ASP A 340 6.18 -22.55 -10.43
CA ASP A 340 6.01 -22.62 -11.90
C ASP A 340 6.72 -21.45 -12.60
N ARG A 341 6.88 -20.30 -11.91
CA ARG A 341 7.45 -19.08 -12.48
C ARG A 341 8.93 -18.87 -12.18
N PHE A 342 9.37 -19.18 -10.97
CA PHE A 342 10.72 -18.89 -10.46
C PHE A 342 11.50 -20.17 -10.13
N GLY A 343 10.87 -21.34 -10.15
CA GLY A 343 11.43 -22.61 -9.69
C GLY A 343 12.53 -23.20 -10.57
N ASP A 344 12.72 -22.68 -11.78
CA ASP A 344 13.83 -23.08 -12.67
C ASP A 344 15.14 -22.33 -12.39
N VAL A 345 15.16 -21.34 -11.48
CA VAL A 345 16.40 -20.67 -11.06
C VAL A 345 16.92 -21.30 -9.78
N THR A 346 17.36 -22.55 -9.87
CA THR A 346 18.23 -23.14 -8.85
C THR A 346 19.63 -22.54 -8.99
N SER A 347 19.86 -21.38 -8.39
CA SER A 347 21.13 -21.00 -7.76
C SER A 347 20.98 -19.67 -6.99
N PRO A 348 21.25 -19.61 -5.69
CA PRO A 348 21.47 -18.33 -5.03
C PRO A 348 22.75 -17.67 -5.59
N PRO A 349 22.79 -16.36 -5.85
CA PRO A 349 24.06 -15.67 -6.02
C PRO A 349 24.91 -15.80 -4.75
N LEU A 350 26.15 -16.24 -4.94
CA LEU A 350 27.18 -16.50 -3.94
C LEU A 350 27.53 -15.27 -3.07
N ASN A 351 27.68 -15.54 -1.76
CA ASN A 351 28.37 -14.75 -0.71
C ASN A 351 27.77 -13.37 -0.41
N VAL A 352 27.38 -13.04 0.82
CA VAL A 352 28.20 -12.73 2.02
C VAL A 352 27.19 -12.78 3.20
N LEU A 353 27.27 -13.53 4.30
CA LEU A 353 28.35 -14.03 5.16
C LEU A 353 28.03 -15.48 5.54
N ALA A 354 29.05 -16.33 5.53
CA ALA A 354 29.05 -17.52 6.36
C ALA A 354 28.89 -17.09 7.83
N LEU A 355 27.69 -17.22 8.37
CA LEU A 355 27.53 -17.41 9.81
C LEU A 355 27.63 -18.90 10.04
N ASP A 356 28.84 -19.30 10.44
CA ASP A 356 29.21 -20.67 10.74
C ASP A 356 28.12 -21.38 11.55
N HIS A 357 27.64 -22.49 10.98
CA HIS A 357 26.67 -23.40 11.55
C HIS A 357 27.21 -24.15 12.80
N GLU A 358 28.37 -23.75 13.33
CA GLU A 358 29.05 -24.31 14.51
C GLU A 358 28.79 -23.52 15.80
N THR A 359 28.13 -22.35 15.76
CA THR A 359 27.94 -21.54 16.99
C THR A 359 26.57 -21.71 17.67
N ILE A 360 25.65 -22.50 17.09
CA ILE A 360 24.31 -22.71 17.70
C ILE A 360 24.25 -23.96 18.58
N GLU A 361 25.08 -24.99 18.35
CA GLU A 361 25.10 -26.17 19.24
C GLU A 361 25.91 -25.97 20.53
N ALA A 362 26.80 -24.99 20.60
CA ALA A 362 27.56 -24.69 21.82
C ALA A 362 26.76 -23.96 22.92
N LYS A 363 25.56 -23.44 22.62
CA LYS A 363 24.70 -22.74 23.60
C LYS A 363 23.48 -23.52 24.07
N VAL A 364 23.16 -24.66 23.45
CA VAL A 364 22.07 -25.55 23.90
C VAL A 364 22.61 -26.71 24.76
N GLY A 365 23.90 -27.05 24.66
CA GLY A 365 24.54 -28.10 25.45
C GLY A 365 25.03 -27.71 26.87
N LEU A 366 24.92 -26.44 27.29
CA LEU A 366 25.37 -25.96 28.61
C LEU A 366 24.24 -25.62 29.59
N ALA A 367 22.99 -25.92 29.23
CA ALA A 367 21.82 -25.79 30.12
C ALA A 367 21.25 -27.16 30.55
N SER A 368 22.04 -28.23 30.46
CA SER A 368 21.68 -29.55 31.00
C SER A 368 22.93 -30.29 31.45
N ARG A 369 23.52 -29.84 32.56
CA ARG A 369 24.16 -30.65 33.60
C ARG A 369 24.38 -29.83 34.86
#